data_AF-A0AA85JVD8-F1
#
_entry.id   AF-A0AA85JVD8-F1
#
_cell.length_a   1.000
_cell.length_b   1.000
_cell.length_c   1.000
_cell.angle_alpha   90.00
_cell.angle_beta   90.00
_cell.angle_gamma   90.00
#
_symmetry.space_group_name_H-M   'P 1'
#
loop_
_entity.id
_entity.type
_entity.pdbx_description
1 polymer ?
#
loop_
_entity_poly.entity_id
_entity_poly.type
_entity_poly.pdbx_seq_one_letter_code
_entity_poly.pdbx_strand_id
1 'polypeptide(L)'
;MYGVLFEVLRRYVESTFGETVWSAAVEVTNGQPLEIQTRQNYSTRLLTRIVSAVSEFIGLPEEDIYYEFGITTVQYLTDNGFRSILQVLGLSWIELIEKDSRFDQNPSLLDVSAYVSEKQFLGLLPFHLLLTKDMTIRRAGPSYLCLRKDILGQEFTKCFQIAKPKTNPTFDEIYANRFTTFELVLLDQSSSKSKSSKRTTGPQEKCRFKGEISFVEEWDMLLFMGSPL
;
A
#
# COMPACT_ATOMS: atom_id res chain seq x y z
N MET A 1 9.30 -19.45 -16.31
CA MET A 1 7.94 -18.93 -16.10
C MET A 1 7.52 -19.18 -14.67
N TYR A 2 6.99 -18.16 -13.99
CA TYR A 2 6.48 -18.30 -12.62
C TYR A 2 5.23 -19.19 -12.58
N GLY A 3 5.08 -19.98 -11.52
CA GLY A 3 3.96 -20.90 -11.32
C GLY A 3 2.59 -20.22 -11.29
N VAL A 4 2.52 -18.94 -10.94
CA VAL A 4 1.29 -18.13 -11.04
C VAL A 4 0.70 -18.19 -12.46
N LEU A 5 1.53 -18.15 -13.50
CA LEU A 5 1.04 -18.18 -14.88
C LEU A 5 0.46 -19.55 -15.27
N PHE A 6 0.99 -20.63 -14.69
CA PHE A 6 0.41 -21.97 -14.87
C PHE A 6 -0.95 -22.08 -14.17
N GLU A 7 -1.07 -21.51 -12.98
CA GLU A 7 -2.33 -21.49 -12.22
C GLU A 7 -3.41 -20.69 -12.96
N VAL A 8 -3.04 -19.54 -13.53
CA VAL A 8 -3.96 -18.75 -14.35
C VAL A 8 -4.39 -19.53 -15.60
N LEU A 9 -3.45 -20.15 -16.31
CA LEU A 9 -3.75 -20.93 -17.52
C LEU A 9 -4.69 -22.10 -17.19
N ARG A 10 -4.43 -22.80 -16.08
CA ARG A 10 -5.30 -23.85 -15.56
C ARG A 10 -6.71 -23.33 -15.34
N ARG A 11 -6.89 -22.23 -14.59
CA ARG A 11 -8.21 -21.66 -14.32
C ARG A 11 -8.93 -21.23 -15.59
N TYR A 12 -8.21 -20.67 -16.56
CA TYR A 12 -8.78 -20.33 -17.87
C TYR A 12 -9.32 -21.59 -18.57
N VAL A 13 -8.51 -22.64 -18.66
CA VAL A 13 -8.91 -23.88 -19.34
C VAL A 13 -10.05 -24.60 -18.60
N GLU A 14 -9.97 -24.69 -17.28
CA GLU A 14 -11.00 -25.33 -16.46
C GLU A 14 -12.34 -24.58 -16.53
N SER A 15 -12.32 -23.25 -16.52
CA SER A 15 -13.54 -22.43 -16.59
C SER A 15 -14.18 -22.40 -17.98
N THR A 16 -13.38 -22.47 -19.04
CA THR A 16 -13.85 -22.31 -20.43
C THR A 16 -14.16 -23.65 -21.11
N PHE A 17 -13.31 -24.66 -20.87
CA PHE A 17 -13.34 -25.95 -21.59
C PHE A 17 -13.51 -27.16 -20.67
N GLY A 18 -13.43 -26.97 -19.35
CA GLY A 18 -13.64 -28.00 -18.33
C GLY A 18 -12.34 -28.67 -17.85
N GLU A 19 -12.41 -29.27 -16.66
CA GLU A 19 -11.27 -29.90 -15.97
C GLU A 19 -10.66 -31.09 -16.73
N THR A 20 -11.46 -31.74 -17.59
CA THR A 20 -11.03 -32.88 -18.41
C THR A 20 -10.00 -32.47 -19.45
N VAL A 21 -10.15 -31.29 -20.05
CA VAL A 21 -9.24 -30.76 -21.08
C VAL A 21 -7.90 -30.38 -20.47
N TRP A 22 -7.91 -29.74 -19.29
CA TRP A 22 -6.67 -29.43 -18.57
C TRP A 22 -5.90 -30.69 -18.18
N SER A 23 -6.59 -31.66 -17.59
CA SER A 23 -5.96 -32.92 -17.13
C SER A 23 -5.33 -33.69 -18.29
N ALA A 24 -6.04 -33.79 -19.42
CA ALA A 24 -5.53 -34.45 -20.63
C ALA A 24 -4.32 -33.72 -21.23
N ALA A 25 -4.34 -32.39 -21.29
CA ALA A 25 -3.22 -31.59 -21.79
C ALA A 25 -1.96 -31.72 -20.92
N VAL A 26 -2.13 -31.76 -19.60
CA VAL A 26 -1.02 -31.94 -18.66
C VAL A 26 -0.46 -33.36 -18.73
N GLU A 27 -1.32 -34.38 -18.87
CA GLU A 27 -0.89 -35.78 -19.00
C GLU A 27 -0.08 -36.01 -20.27
N VAL A 28 -0.49 -35.46 -21.41
CA VAL A 28 0.26 -35.57 -22.68
C VAL A 28 1.62 -34.88 -22.64
N THR A 29 1.73 -33.77 -21.91
CA THR A 29 2.95 -32.93 -21.93
C THR A 29 3.95 -33.27 -20.83
N ASN A 30 3.47 -33.64 -19.65
CA ASN A 30 4.26 -33.88 -18.44
C ASN A 30 4.23 -35.35 -17.98
N GLY A 31 3.33 -36.18 -18.53
CA GLY A 31 3.20 -37.61 -18.18
C GLY A 31 2.63 -37.89 -16.79
N GLN A 32 2.41 -36.86 -15.97
CA GLN A 32 1.87 -36.92 -14.61
C GLN A 32 1.04 -35.67 -14.30
N PRO A 33 0.05 -35.76 -13.40
CA PRO A 33 -0.72 -34.61 -12.94
C PRO A 33 0.22 -33.56 -12.31
N LEU A 34 0.08 -32.32 -12.74
CA LEU A 34 0.93 -31.21 -12.31
C LEU A 34 0.30 -30.53 -11.08
N GLU A 35 0.91 -30.71 -9.91
CA GLU A 35 0.63 -29.85 -8.76
C GLU A 35 1.34 -28.50 -8.95
N ILE A 36 0.56 -27.47 -9.28
CA ILE A 36 1.08 -26.13 -9.57
C ILE A 36 1.36 -25.42 -8.24
N GLN A 37 2.63 -25.11 -7.99
CA GLN A 37 3.06 -24.25 -6.89
C GLN A 37 3.31 -22.84 -7.42
N THR A 38 2.46 -21.89 -7.03
CA THR A 38 2.48 -20.51 -7.54
C THR A 38 3.83 -19.80 -7.35
N ARG A 39 4.59 -20.14 -6.31
CA ARG A 39 5.88 -19.52 -5.97
C ARG A 39 7.09 -20.17 -6.65
N GLN A 40 6.90 -21.28 -7.36
CA GLN A 40 7.99 -21.99 -8.02
C GLN A 40 8.20 -21.49 -9.46
N ASN A 41 9.45 -21.54 -9.93
CA ASN A 41 9.78 -21.30 -11.33
C ASN A 41 9.75 -22.61 -12.11
N TYR A 42 8.98 -22.60 -13.20
CA TYR A 42 8.88 -23.71 -14.15
C TYR A 42 9.52 -23.31 -15.49
N SER A 43 9.87 -24.31 -16.30
CA SER A 43 10.40 -24.08 -17.65
C SER A 43 9.36 -23.40 -18.53
N THR A 44 9.77 -22.34 -19.25
CA THR A 44 8.91 -21.67 -20.24
C THR A 44 8.43 -22.65 -21.32
N ARG A 45 9.25 -23.64 -21.67
CA ARG A 45 8.90 -24.69 -22.63
C ARG A 45 7.75 -25.57 -22.20
N LEU A 46 7.52 -25.70 -20.88
CA LEU A 46 6.40 -26.50 -20.38
C LEU A 46 5.08 -25.77 -20.62
N LEU A 47 5.03 -24.46 -20.38
CA LEU A 47 3.85 -23.64 -20.63
C LEU A 47 3.46 -23.65 -22.11
N THR A 48 4.44 -23.43 -23.01
CA THR A 48 4.19 -23.46 -24.45
C THR A 48 3.68 -24.83 -24.91
N ARG A 49 4.25 -25.93 -24.41
CA ARG A 49 3.79 -27.29 -24.75
C ARG A 49 2.37 -27.57 -24.25
N ILE A 50 2.01 -27.10 -23.05
CA ILE A 50 0.64 -27.21 -22.53
C ILE A 50 -0.32 -26.44 -23.43
N VAL A 51 0.03 -25.21 -23.83
CA VAL A 51 -0.79 -24.41 -24.74
C VAL A 51 -0.95 -25.10 -26.11
N SER A 52 0.11 -25.65 -26.70
CA SER A 52 0.03 -26.42 -27.94
C SER A 52 -0.88 -27.65 -27.81
N ALA A 53 -0.77 -28.40 -26.70
CA ALA A 53 -1.64 -29.54 -26.45
C ALA A 53 -3.12 -29.11 -26.31
N VAL A 54 -3.38 -28.03 -25.56
CA VAL A 54 -4.72 -27.45 -25.42
C VAL A 54 -5.27 -26.97 -26.77
N SER A 55 -4.44 -26.36 -27.61
CA SER A 55 -4.77 -25.97 -28.98
C SER A 55 -5.17 -27.16 -29.85
N GLU A 56 -4.41 -28.26 -29.80
CA GLU A 56 -4.73 -29.51 -30.52
C GLU A 56 -6.05 -30.14 -30.04
N PHE A 57 -6.34 -30.10 -28.74
CA PHE A 57 -7.57 -30.68 -28.19
C PHE A 57 -8.83 -29.88 -28.52
N ILE A 58 -8.73 -28.55 -28.54
CA ILE A 58 -9.88 -27.66 -28.72
C ILE A 58 -10.06 -27.28 -30.20
N GLY A 59 -8.98 -27.34 -31.01
CA GLY A 59 -9.00 -26.95 -32.41
C GLY A 59 -8.94 -25.44 -32.65
N LEU A 60 -8.50 -24.67 -31.64
CA LEU A 60 -8.30 -23.22 -31.72
C LEU A 60 -6.81 -22.90 -31.93
N PRO A 61 -6.48 -21.81 -32.64
CA PRO A 61 -5.09 -21.39 -32.78
C PRO A 61 -4.50 -20.98 -31.42
N GLU A 62 -3.18 -21.19 -31.26
CA GLU A 62 -2.49 -20.84 -30.01
C GLU A 62 -2.60 -19.34 -29.68
N GLU A 63 -2.68 -18.48 -30.70
CA GLU A 63 -2.81 -17.02 -30.54
C GLU A 63 -4.08 -16.63 -29.76
N ASP A 64 -5.21 -17.27 -30.06
CA ASP A 64 -6.48 -17.00 -29.38
C ASP A 64 -6.41 -17.46 -27.91
N ILE A 65 -5.77 -18.59 -27.66
CA ILE A 65 -5.54 -19.10 -26.30
C ILE A 65 -4.64 -18.13 -25.52
N TYR A 66 -3.58 -17.62 -26.13
CA TYR A 66 -2.70 -16.63 -25.50
C TYR A 66 -3.41 -15.31 -25.21
N TYR A 67 -4.30 -14.86 -26.10
CA TYR A 67 -5.08 -13.64 -25.90
C TYR A 67 -6.02 -13.76 -24.70
N GLU A 68 -6.82 -14.82 -24.65
CA GLU A 68 -7.76 -15.06 -23.55
C GLU A 68 -7.05 -15.38 -22.23
N PHE A 69 -5.91 -16.09 -22.31
CA PHE A 69 -5.01 -16.27 -21.18
C PHE A 69 -4.52 -14.91 -20.62
N GLY A 70 -4.19 -13.95 -21.49
CA GLY A 70 -3.80 -12.60 -21.11
C GLY A 70 -4.91 -11.87 -20.34
N ILE A 71 -6.14 -11.90 -20.85
CA ILE A 71 -7.31 -11.30 -20.18
C ILE A 71 -7.53 -11.93 -18.80
N THR A 72 -7.52 -13.26 -18.74
CA THR A 72 -7.70 -14.01 -17.49
C THR A 72 -6.58 -13.70 -16.49
N THR A 73 -5.35 -13.48 -16.96
CA THR A 73 -4.21 -13.07 -16.12
C THR A 73 -4.48 -11.71 -15.47
N VAL A 74 -4.93 -10.73 -16.26
CA VAL A 74 -5.25 -9.39 -15.75
C VAL A 74 -6.36 -9.46 -14.69
N GLN A 75 -7.42 -10.26 -14.94
CA GLN A 75 -8.50 -10.47 -13.99
C GLN A 75 -8.01 -11.17 -12.71
N TYR A 76 -7.24 -12.25 -12.85
CA TYR A 76 -6.68 -12.98 -11.72
C TYR A 76 -5.80 -12.10 -10.83
N LEU A 77 -4.90 -11.32 -11.42
CA LEU A 77 -4.06 -10.40 -10.65
C LEU A 77 -4.92 -9.33 -9.95
N THR A 78 -5.91 -8.79 -10.65
CA THR A 78 -6.85 -7.81 -10.11
C THR A 78 -7.58 -8.35 -8.87
N ASP A 79 -8.05 -9.59 -8.93
CA ASP A 79 -8.77 -10.26 -7.84
C ASP A 79 -7.83 -10.63 -6.67
N ASN A 80 -6.56 -10.93 -6.95
CA ASN A 80 -5.54 -11.23 -5.94
C ASN A 80 -4.86 -9.96 -5.36
N GLY A 81 -5.53 -8.81 -5.43
CA GLY A 81 -5.12 -7.59 -4.74
C GLY A 81 -4.30 -6.60 -5.56
N PHE A 82 -3.92 -6.93 -6.81
CA PHE A 82 -3.27 -5.95 -7.70
C PHE A 82 -4.21 -4.81 -8.09
N ARG A 83 -5.54 -4.97 -7.96
CA ARG A 83 -6.48 -3.85 -8.13
C ARG A 83 -6.14 -2.70 -7.18
N SER A 84 -5.94 -3.01 -5.90
CA SER A 84 -5.62 -2.02 -4.86
C SER A 84 -4.27 -1.39 -5.12
N ILE A 85 -3.29 -2.19 -5.56
CA ILE A 85 -1.95 -1.70 -5.92
C ILE A 85 -2.03 -0.75 -7.10
N LEU A 86 -2.72 -1.11 -8.18
CA LEU A 86 -2.90 -0.26 -9.36
C LEU A 86 -3.67 1.02 -9.05
N GLN A 87 -4.69 0.94 -8.20
CA GLN A 87 -5.42 2.12 -7.71
C GLN A 87 -4.54 3.06 -6.90
N VAL A 88 -3.70 2.53 -6.00
CA VAL A 88 -2.69 3.32 -5.27
C VAL A 88 -1.64 3.87 -6.22
N LEU A 89 -1.28 3.14 -7.27
CA LEU A 89 -0.35 3.62 -8.26
C LEU A 89 -0.97 4.67 -9.21
N GLY A 90 -2.29 4.83 -9.20
CA GLY A 90 -3.00 5.66 -10.18
C GLY A 90 -2.81 5.17 -11.62
N LEU A 91 -2.52 3.88 -11.80
CA LEU A 91 -2.21 3.28 -13.10
C LEU A 91 -3.33 2.37 -13.56
N SER A 92 -3.61 2.42 -14.86
CA SER A 92 -4.28 1.35 -15.59
C SER A 92 -3.30 0.24 -15.96
N TRP A 93 -3.81 -0.94 -16.27
CA TRP A 93 -3.00 -2.08 -16.76
C TRP A 93 -2.23 -1.73 -18.04
N ILE A 94 -2.80 -0.90 -18.91
CA ILE A 94 -2.16 -0.44 -20.15
C ILE A 94 -0.95 0.45 -19.81
N GLU A 95 -1.12 1.41 -18.92
CA GLU A 95 -0.03 2.31 -18.49
C GLU A 95 1.08 1.55 -17.75
N LEU A 96 0.74 0.52 -16.98
CA LEU A 96 1.73 -0.36 -16.35
C LEU A 96 2.62 -1.04 -17.41
N ILE A 97 2.01 -1.63 -18.44
CA ILE A 97 2.70 -2.36 -19.50
C ILE A 97 3.53 -1.43 -20.39
N GLU A 98 3.01 -0.24 -20.71
CA GLU A 98 3.76 0.79 -21.46
C GLU A 98 4.95 1.35 -20.69
N LYS A 99 4.83 1.43 -19.36
CA LYS A 99 5.96 1.77 -18.50
C LYS A 99 6.98 0.63 -18.51
N ASP A 100 6.54 -0.62 -18.32
CA ASP A 100 7.38 -1.84 -18.34
C ASP A 100 8.23 -1.96 -19.62
N SER A 101 7.63 -1.67 -20.77
CA SER A 101 8.30 -1.66 -22.08
C SER A 101 9.46 -0.63 -22.19
N ARG A 102 9.51 0.37 -21.30
CA ARG A 102 10.58 1.39 -21.23
C ARG A 102 11.62 1.10 -20.13
N PHE A 103 11.46 0.05 -19.32
CA PHE A 103 12.39 -0.29 -18.24
C PHE A 103 13.77 -0.69 -18.74
N ASP A 104 13.86 -1.33 -19.92
CA ASP A 104 15.14 -1.73 -20.51
C ASP A 104 16.01 -0.55 -20.95
N GLN A 105 15.44 0.67 -21.05
CA GLN A 105 16.13 1.84 -21.60
C GLN A 105 16.51 2.90 -20.56
N ASN A 106 15.91 2.92 -19.37
CA ASN A 106 16.29 3.88 -18.32
C ASN A 106 15.84 3.46 -16.91
N PRO A 107 16.76 3.00 -16.04
CA PRO A 107 16.46 2.59 -14.65
C PRO A 107 16.09 3.76 -13.71
N SER A 108 16.12 5.01 -14.18
CA SER A 108 15.65 6.19 -13.45
C SER A 108 14.12 6.36 -13.45
N LEU A 109 13.37 5.49 -14.13
CA LEU A 109 11.90 5.50 -14.20
C LEU A 109 11.19 4.94 -12.95
N LEU A 110 11.94 4.62 -11.89
CA LEU A 110 11.40 4.47 -10.54
C LEU A 110 10.92 5.80 -9.92
N ASP A 111 10.85 6.89 -10.70
CA ASP A 111 9.88 7.94 -10.42
C ASP A 111 8.48 7.41 -10.72
N VAL A 112 8.02 6.49 -9.86
CA VAL A 112 6.64 6.10 -9.74
C VAL A 112 5.92 7.29 -9.15
N SER A 113 5.74 8.33 -9.98
CA SER A 113 4.82 9.43 -9.74
C SER A 113 3.38 8.92 -9.90
N ALA A 114 3.07 7.84 -9.21
CA ALA A 114 1.72 7.56 -8.76
C ALA A 114 1.31 8.77 -7.92
N TYR A 115 0.74 9.78 -8.57
CA TYR A 115 0.16 10.92 -7.89
C TYR A 115 -1.13 10.41 -7.22
N VAL A 116 -0.97 9.70 -6.10
CA VAL A 116 -2.06 9.53 -5.16
C VAL A 116 -2.46 10.93 -4.76
N SER A 117 -3.70 11.31 -5.03
CA SER A 117 -4.16 12.62 -4.59
C SER A 117 -3.94 12.72 -3.08
N GLU A 118 -3.48 13.89 -2.61
CA GLU A 118 -3.22 14.15 -1.19
C GLU A 118 -4.38 13.65 -0.31
N LYS A 119 -5.62 13.84 -0.78
CA LYS A 119 -6.84 13.39 -0.09
C LYS A 119 -6.96 11.87 0.03
N GLN A 120 -6.60 11.13 -1.02
CA GLN A 120 -6.63 9.67 -1.00
C GLN A 120 -5.51 9.12 -0.10
N PHE A 121 -4.29 9.64 -0.24
CA PHE A 121 -3.14 9.21 0.56
C PHE A 121 -3.37 9.45 2.06
N LEU A 122 -3.74 10.68 2.43
CA LEU A 122 -4.04 11.04 3.81
C LEU A 122 -5.32 10.35 4.32
N GLY A 123 -6.25 10.01 3.43
CA GLY A 123 -7.46 9.25 3.76
C GLY A 123 -7.17 7.82 4.23
N LEU A 124 -6.07 7.21 3.80
CA LEU A 124 -5.63 5.89 4.25
C LEU A 124 -4.99 5.90 5.64
N LEU A 125 -4.56 7.08 6.11
CA LEU A 125 -3.83 7.25 7.37
C LEU A 125 -4.77 7.82 8.45
N PRO A 126 -5.40 6.99 9.32
CA PRO A 126 -6.32 7.50 10.34
C PRO A 126 -5.65 8.45 11.35
N PHE A 127 -4.37 8.22 11.64
CA PHE A 127 -3.56 8.98 12.58
C PHE A 127 -2.35 9.61 11.86
N HIS A 128 -2.60 10.72 11.16
CA HIS A 128 -1.55 11.57 10.60
C HIS A 128 -1.66 13.02 11.10
N LEU A 129 -0.56 13.76 11.12
CA LEU A 129 -0.53 15.20 11.36
C LEU A 129 0.35 15.88 10.30
N LEU A 130 -0.12 17.01 9.77
CA LEU A 130 0.70 17.89 8.92
C LEU A 130 1.01 19.18 9.67
N LEU A 131 2.30 19.41 9.92
CA LEU A 131 2.83 20.54 10.65
C LEU A 131 3.57 21.48 9.69
N THR A 132 3.28 22.78 9.80
CA THR A 132 4.04 23.82 9.10
C THR A 132 5.38 24.11 9.80
N LYS A 133 6.25 24.88 9.14
CA LYS A 133 7.50 25.39 9.74
C LYS A 133 7.26 26.20 11.02
N ASP A 134 6.12 26.88 11.12
CA ASP A 134 5.71 27.65 12.29
C ASP A 134 5.13 26.78 13.42
N MET A 135 5.25 25.46 13.34
CA MET A 135 4.71 24.50 14.30
C MET A 135 3.18 24.61 14.49
N THR A 136 2.46 24.93 13.43
CA THR A 136 0.99 24.92 13.41
C THR A 136 0.43 23.70 12.71
N ILE A 137 -0.66 23.14 13.23
CA ILE A 137 -1.29 21.93 12.70
C ILE A 137 -2.22 22.29 11.56
N ARG A 138 -1.80 22.06 10.32
CA ARG A 138 -2.58 22.39 9.11
C ARG A 138 -3.64 21.34 8.80
N ARG A 139 -3.31 20.06 9.02
CA ARG A 139 -4.24 18.93 8.88
C ARG A 139 -3.99 17.89 9.96
N ALA A 140 -5.06 17.17 10.31
CA ALA A 140 -5.04 16.06 11.24
C ALA A 140 -5.94 14.95 10.70
N GLY A 141 -5.53 13.71 10.92
CA GLY A 141 -6.29 12.54 10.52
C GLY A 141 -7.66 12.44 11.21
N PRO A 142 -8.63 11.73 10.59
CA PRO A 142 -9.99 11.61 11.12
C PRO A 142 -10.03 11.14 12.58
N SER A 143 -9.11 10.27 12.99
CA SER A 143 -9.07 9.75 14.35
C SER A 143 -8.60 10.79 15.37
N TYR A 144 -7.68 11.68 15.01
CA TYR A 144 -7.31 12.81 15.86
C TYR A 144 -8.49 13.78 16.06
N LEU A 145 -9.23 14.06 14.98
CA LEU A 145 -10.41 14.94 15.02
C LEU A 145 -11.55 14.34 15.87
N CYS A 146 -11.65 13.01 15.91
CA CYS A 146 -12.57 12.30 16.79
C CYS A 146 -12.22 12.50 18.27
N LEU A 147 -10.93 12.46 18.61
CA LEU A 147 -10.43 12.64 19.97
C LEU A 147 -10.47 14.10 20.44
N ARG A 148 -10.15 15.03 19.54
CA ARG A 148 -10.13 16.47 19.84
C ARG A 148 -10.46 17.28 18.58
N LYS A 149 -11.60 17.97 18.63
CA LYS A 149 -12.19 18.66 17.47
C LYS A 149 -11.49 19.97 17.09
N ASP A 150 -10.78 20.60 18.02
CA ASP A 150 -10.13 21.91 17.86
C ASP A 150 -8.65 21.82 17.47
N ILE A 151 -8.15 20.66 17.04
CA ILE A 151 -6.72 20.48 16.70
C ILE A 151 -6.29 21.37 15.52
N LEU A 152 -7.17 21.54 14.53
CA LEU A 152 -6.82 22.23 13.28
C LEU A 152 -6.57 23.73 13.53
N GLY A 153 -5.45 24.23 13.01
CA GLY A 153 -5.04 25.63 13.14
C GLY A 153 -4.43 25.98 14.50
N GLN A 154 -4.36 25.04 15.45
CA GLN A 154 -3.67 25.26 16.71
C GLN A 154 -2.16 25.06 16.58
N GLU A 155 -1.44 25.66 17.52
CA GLU A 155 -0.03 25.39 17.73
C GLU A 155 0.17 23.97 18.26
N PHE A 156 1.18 23.27 17.74
CA PHE A 156 1.47 21.88 18.09
C PHE A 156 1.61 21.67 19.60
N THR A 157 2.28 22.59 20.30
CA THR A 157 2.54 22.55 21.75
C THR A 157 1.27 22.62 22.61
N LYS A 158 0.18 23.20 22.09
CA LYS A 158 -1.13 23.27 22.78
C LYS A 158 -1.91 21.97 22.67
N CYS A 159 -1.59 21.15 21.67
CA CYS A 159 -2.30 19.92 21.36
C CYS A 159 -1.51 18.68 21.74
N PHE A 160 -0.19 18.70 21.56
CA PHE A 160 0.68 17.55 21.66
C PHE A 160 1.93 17.87 22.46
N GLN A 161 2.42 16.86 23.17
CA GLN A 161 3.73 16.85 23.81
C GLN A 161 4.57 15.70 23.26
N ILE A 162 5.85 15.94 22.97
CA ILE A 162 6.78 14.89 22.57
C ILE A 162 7.27 14.17 23.83
N ALA A 163 6.90 12.90 23.99
CA ALA A 163 7.42 12.03 25.05
C ALA A 163 8.79 11.45 24.69
N LYS A 164 9.00 11.11 23.40
CA LYS A 164 10.27 10.63 22.86
C LYS A 164 10.45 11.09 21.41
N PRO A 165 11.69 11.37 20.96
CA PRO A 165 12.85 11.67 21.80
C PRO A 165 12.61 12.91 22.69
N LYS A 166 13.39 13.11 23.75
CA LYS A 166 13.27 14.33 24.59
C LYS A 166 13.87 15.52 23.85
N THR A 167 13.13 16.04 22.89
CA THR A 167 13.49 17.19 22.06
C THR A 167 12.47 18.29 22.27
N ASN A 168 12.88 19.53 22.05
CA ASN A 168 11.94 20.65 22.04
C ASN A 168 11.02 20.52 20.82
N PRO A 169 9.76 20.95 20.96
CA PRO A 169 8.78 20.93 19.88
C PRO A 169 9.01 22.11 18.91
N THR A 170 10.19 22.19 18.30
CA THR A 170 10.53 23.16 17.25
C THR A 170 10.76 22.43 15.94
N PHE A 171 10.54 23.11 14.81
CA PHE A 171 10.72 22.51 13.49
C PHE A 171 12.14 21.95 13.30
N ASP A 172 13.16 22.74 13.64
CA ASP A 172 14.56 22.36 13.44
C ASP A 172 14.96 21.12 14.25
N GLU A 173 14.52 21.03 15.51
CA GLU A 173 14.85 19.88 16.36
C GLU A 173 14.10 18.62 15.94
N ILE A 174 12.84 18.75 15.55
CA ILE A 174 12.07 17.62 15.01
C ILE A 174 12.67 17.16 13.68
N TYR A 175 13.05 18.09 12.80
CA TYR A 175 13.68 17.80 11.52
C TYR A 175 15.04 17.11 11.70
N ALA A 176 15.87 17.58 12.64
CA ALA A 176 17.16 16.95 12.96
C ALA A 176 17.00 15.51 13.46
N ASN A 177 15.94 15.23 14.23
CA ASN A 177 15.64 13.92 14.80
C ASN A 177 14.62 13.11 13.98
N ARG A 178 14.32 13.49 12.74
CA ARG A 178 13.26 12.88 11.91
C ARG A 178 13.41 11.37 11.69
N PHE A 179 14.64 10.87 11.68
CA PHE A 179 14.94 9.44 11.52
C PHE A 179 14.70 8.62 12.81
N THR A 180 14.30 9.28 13.90
CA THR A 180 13.94 8.61 15.15
C THR A 180 12.43 8.41 15.24
N THR A 181 12.01 7.38 15.95
CA THR A 181 10.60 7.19 16.24
C THR A 181 10.13 8.18 17.30
N PHE A 182 9.06 8.90 17.00
CA PHE A 182 8.42 9.86 17.90
C PHE A 182 7.29 9.20 18.68
N GLU A 183 7.21 9.51 19.97
CA GLU A 183 6.03 9.23 20.80
C GLU A 183 5.38 10.57 21.17
N LEU A 184 4.16 10.80 20.68
CA LEU A 184 3.37 12.00 20.94
C LEU A 184 2.28 11.71 21.95
N VAL A 185 2.08 12.61 22.90
CA VAL A 185 1.01 12.57 23.90
C VAL A 185 -0.02 13.64 23.55
N LEU A 186 -1.29 13.27 23.39
CA LEU A 186 -2.37 14.23 23.18
C LEU A 186 -2.76 14.87 24.52
N LEU A 187 -2.75 16.20 24.55
CA LEU A 187 -3.09 17.00 25.74
C LEU A 187 -4.61 17.32 25.76
N ASP A 188 -5.23 17.19 26.93
CA ASP A 188 -6.63 17.56 27.14
C ASP A 188 -6.78 19.09 27.26
N GLN A 189 -7.86 19.63 26.72
CA GLN A 189 -8.26 21.01 27.00
C GLN A 189 -8.81 21.06 28.42
N SER A 190 -7.96 21.34 29.40
CA SER A 190 -8.47 21.78 30.69
C SER A 190 -9.17 23.13 30.51
N SER A 191 -10.49 23.12 30.61
CA SER A 191 -11.27 24.31 30.92
C SER A 191 -10.65 24.98 32.16
N SER A 192 -10.37 26.26 32.03
CA SER A 192 -9.88 27.08 33.13
C SER A 192 -10.86 27.06 34.31
N LYS A 193 -10.35 26.67 35.48
CA LYS A 193 -10.79 26.98 36.86
C LYS A 193 -12.02 26.24 37.44
N SER A 194 -11.72 25.36 38.40
CA SER A 194 -12.38 25.35 39.72
C SER A 194 -11.42 24.76 40.75
N LYS A 195 -11.19 25.50 41.84
CA LYS A 195 -10.39 25.07 43.00
C LYS A 195 -11.25 24.21 43.92
N SER A 196 -10.82 23.00 44.25
CA SER A 196 -10.84 22.48 45.63
C SER A 196 -10.11 21.13 45.78
N SER A 197 -9.24 21.10 46.80
CA SER A 197 -8.71 19.97 47.57
C SER A 197 -8.00 18.78 46.88
N LYS A 198 -6.66 18.81 47.00
CA LYS A 198 -5.74 17.73 47.41
C LYS A 198 -6.02 16.29 46.91
N ARG A 199 -5.20 15.83 45.95
CA ARG A 199 -4.18 14.75 46.10
C ARG A 199 -3.47 14.44 44.75
N THR A 200 -2.12 14.47 44.77
CA THR A 200 -1.14 13.79 43.89
C THR A 200 -1.27 13.90 42.34
N THR A 201 -0.72 15.01 41.84
CA THR A 201 0.12 15.25 40.63
C THR A 201 0.22 14.22 39.48
N GLY A 202 -0.39 14.58 38.35
CA GLY A 202 0.01 14.21 36.98
C GLY A 202 -1.03 14.75 35.97
N PRO A 203 -0.64 15.38 34.83
CA PRO A 203 -1.60 15.73 33.78
C PRO A 203 -2.24 14.44 33.26
N GLN A 204 -3.56 14.38 33.11
CA GLN A 204 -4.25 13.20 32.59
C GLN A 204 -3.86 12.98 31.13
N GLU A 205 -2.91 12.07 30.89
CA GLU A 205 -2.49 11.61 29.56
C GLU A 205 -3.57 10.72 28.96
N LYS A 206 -4.31 11.21 27.94
CA LYS A 206 -5.47 10.47 27.42
C LYS A 206 -5.10 9.46 26.33
N CYS A 207 -4.15 9.78 25.45
CA CYS A 207 -3.71 8.89 24.38
C CYS A 207 -2.26 9.18 23.99
N ARG A 208 -1.47 8.12 23.79
CA ARG A 208 -0.12 8.18 23.23
C ARG A 208 -0.13 7.67 21.81
N PHE A 209 0.72 8.24 20.95
CA PHE A 209 0.84 7.87 19.55
C PHE A 209 2.30 7.65 19.24
N LYS A 210 2.63 6.49 18.69
CA LYS A 210 3.98 6.17 18.23
C LYS A 210 4.02 6.24 16.71
N GLY A 211 5.01 6.93 16.17
CA GLY A 211 5.08 7.15 14.73
C GLY A 211 6.41 7.72 14.26
N GLU A 212 6.50 7.93 12.96
CA GLU A 212 7.66 8.52 12.30
C GLU A 212 7.28 9.87 11.70
N ILE A 213 8.29 10.73 11.55
CA ILE A 213 8.13 12.05 10.95
C ILE A 213 8.93 12.09 9.66
N SER A 214 8.27 12.44 8.57
CA SER A 214 8.90 12.69 7.27
C SER A 214 8.71 14.14 6.87
N PHE A 215 9.73 14.74 6.26
CA PHE A 215 9.59 16.05 5.64
C PHE A 215 9.19 15.87 4.18
N VAL A 216 8.13 16.55 3.75
CA VAL A 216 7.64 16.49 2.37
C VAL A 216 8.00 17.80 1.68
N GLU A 217 8.96 17.75 0.76
CA GLU A 217 9.55 18.93 0.11
C GLU A 217 8.51 19.73 -0.69
N GLU A 218 7.57 19.04 -1.34
CA GLU A 218 6.52 19.65 -2.15
C GLU A 218 5.50 20.44 -1.32
N TRP A 219 5.33 20.08 -0.05
CA TRP A 219 4.40 20.74 0.86
C TRP A 219 5.10 21.73 1.79
N ASP A 220 6.43 21.66 1.88
CA ASP A 220 7.24 22.39 2.84
C ASP A 220 6.76 22.17 4.30
N MET A 221 6.38 20.93 4.61
CA MET A 221 5.72 20.53 5.87
C MET A 221 6.29 19.23 6.43
N LEU A 222 6.16 19.06 7.76
CA LEU A 222 6.42 17.79 8.44
C LEU A 222 5.14 16.96 8.48
N LEU A 223 5.23 15.73 7.98
CA LEU A 223 4.19 14.71 8.05
C LEU A 223 4.54 13.72 9.18
N PHE A 224 3.74 13.71 10.24
CA PHE A 224 3.77 12.64 11.24
C PHE A 224 2.80 11.53 10.82
N MET A 225 3.28 10.30 10.77
CA MET A 225 2.49 9.09 10.54
C MET A 225 2.66 8.17 11.73
N GLY A 226 1.57 7.86 12.44
CA GLY A 226 1.67 7.04 13.63
C GLY A 226 0.45 6.16 13.88
N SER A 227 0.52 5.44 14.99
CA SER A 227 -0.57 4.64 15.52
C SER A 227 -0.74 4.92 17.01
N PRO A 228 -1.96 4.83 17.55
CA PRO A 228 -2.17 4.87 19.00
C PRO A 228 -1.41 3.71 19.66
N LEU A 229 -0.88 3.98 20.86
CA LEU A 229 -0.30 2.99 21.76
C LEU A 229 -1.37 2.46 22.73
#